data_AF-A0A2V9Q8V6-F1
#
_entry.id   AF-A0A2V9Q8V6-F1
#
_cell.length_a   1.000
_cell.length_b   1.000
_cell.length_c   1.000
_cell.angle_alpha   90.00
_cell.angle_beta   90.00
_cell.angle_gamma   90.00
#
_symmetry.space_group_name_H-M   'P 1'
#
loop_
_entity.id
_entity.type
_entity.pdbx_description
1 polymer ?
#
loop_
_entity_poly.entity_id
_entity_poly.type
_entity_poly.pdbx_seq_one_letter_code
_entity_poly.pdbx_strand_id
1 'polypeptide(L)'
;LCKAPLSYDSELLRKLAVLFGSTLNRDLRSYKTSRFADIDEEAIKRLLYPLLKAGDRPTGTEMFAVAKPILEGVLDHRREANFLEAMAAGKYQPELLFPKDADIVNRIRLHPALLWKAENVRQYLAKQKLS
;
A
#
# COMPACT_ATOMS: atom_id res chain seq x y z
N LEU A 1 -21.68 -15.13 -11.69
CA LEU A 1 -22.12 -14.09 -10.72
C LEU A 1 -21.39 -12.80 -11.03
N CYS A 2 -21.98 -11.92 -11.84
CA CYS A 2 -21.43 -10.57 -12.07
C CYS A 2 -21.70 -9.72 -10.83
N LYS A 3 -20.76 -9.72 -9.86
CA LYS A 3 -20.79 -8.79 -8.73
C LYS A 3 -20.63 -7.36 -9.31
N ALA A 4 -21.45 -6.42 -8.85
CA ALA A 4 -21.41 -5.03 -9.28
C ALA A 4 -19.98 -4.45 -9.16
N PRO A 5 -19.55 -3.52 -10.05
CA PRO A 5 -18.24 -2.91 -9.94
C PRO A 5 -18.07 -2.27 -8.57
N LEU A 6 -16.95 -2.60 -7.90
CA LEU A 6 -16.59 -2.04 -6.60
C LEU A 6 -16.48 -0.51 -6.75
N SER A 7 -17.42 0.22 -6.14
CA SER A 7 -17.34 1.68 -6.03
C SER A 7 -16.44 2.02 -4.83
N TYR A 8 -15.27 2.59 -5.11
CA TYR A 8 -14.33 3.05 -4.08
C TYR A 8 -13.68 4.37 -4.50
N ASP A 9 -13.24 5.15 -3.52
CA ASP A 9 -12.41 6.33 -3.77
C ASP A 9 -10.98 5.89 -4.09
N SER A 10 -10.63 5.94 -5.38
CA SER A 10 -9.32 5.50 -5.86
C SER A 10 -8.18 6.42 -5.44
N GLU A 11 -8.46 7.71 -5.21
CA GLU A 11 -7.45 8.65 -4.74
C GLU A 11 -7.13 8.40 -3.28
N LEU A 12 -8.16 8.28 -2.44
CA LEU A 12 -7.98 7.99 -1.03
C LEU A 12 -7.28 6.64 -0.83
N LEU A 13 -7.71 5.60 -1.56
CA LEU A 13 -7.08 4.28 -1.48
C LEU A 13 -5.58 4.33 -1.82
N ARG A 14 -5.22 5.04 -2.89
CA ARG A 14 -3.82 5.20 -3.29
C ARG A 14 -3.00 5.95 -2.23
N LYS A 15 -3.52 7.06 -1.71
CA LYS A 15 -2.86 7.84 -0.64
C LYS A 15 -2.65 7.00 0.63
N LEU A 16 -3.66 6.22 1.03
CA LEU A 16 -3.55 5.31 2.18
C LEU A 16 -2.54 4.19 1.93
N ALA A 17 -2.53 3.63 0.73
CA ALA A 17 -1.56 2.60 0.35
C ALA A 17 -0.13 3.15 0.34
N VAL A 18 0.09 4.40 -0.10
CA VAL A 18 1.39 5.08 -0.01
C VAL A 18 1.77 5.35 1.44
N LEU A 19 0.83 5.85 2.24
CA LEU A 19 1.04 6.13 3.67
C LEU A 19 1.53 4.88 4.41
N PHE A 20 0.77 3.79 4.38
CA PHE A 20 1.13 2.56 5.08
C PHE A 20 2.21 1.76 4.35
N GLY A 21 2.27 1.84 3.02
CA GLY A 21 3.33 1.21 2.23
C GLY A 21 4.71 1.80 2.54
N SER A 22 4.80 3.05 2.97
CA SER A 22 6.05 3.67 3.39
C SER A 22 6.68 3.02 4.63
N THR A 23 5.91 2.28 5.43
CA THR A 23 6.45 1.57 6.61
C THR A 23 7.05 0.22 6.27
N LEU A 24 6.84 -0.29 5.05
CA LEU A 24 7.38 -1.57 4.62
C LEU A 24 8.92 -1.60 4.69
N ASN A 25 9.48 -2.80 4.89
CA ASN A 25 10.92 -2.99 4.89
C ASN A 25 11.53 -2.79 3.49
N ARG A 26 10.77 -3.16 2.46
CA ARG A 26 11.12 -2.95 1.07
C ARG A 26 10.40 -1.71 0.53
N ASP A 27 11.09 -0.93 -0.27
CA ASP A 27 10.53 0.25 -0.92
C ASP A 27 9.27 -0.11 -1.73
N LEU A 28 8.15 0.56 -1.42
CA LEU A 28 6.85 0.38 -2.10
C LEU A 28 6.99 0.52 -3.62
N ARG A 29 7.89 1.39 -4.08
CA ARG A 29 8.12 1.68 -5.50
C ARG A 29 8.71 0.51 -6.26
N SER A 30 9.28 -0.46 -5.55
CA SER A 30 9.83 -1.68 -6.14
C SER A 30 8.79 -2.80 -6.33
N TYR A 31 7.54 -2.60 -5.88
CA TYR A 31 6.47 -3.57 -6.06
C TYR A 31 5.89 -3.48 -7.47
N LYS A 32 5.68 -4.65 -8.08
CA LYS A 32 5.14 -4.79 -9.45
C LYS A 32 3.98 -5.78 -9.45
N THR A 33 2.99 -5.53 -10.32
CA THR A 33 1.84 -6.43 -10.48
C THR A 33 2.22 -7.80 -11.02
N SER A 34 3.35 -7.92 -11.72
CA SER A 34 3.87 -9.19 -12.25
C SER A 34 4.11 -10.25 -11.18
N ARG A 35 4.35 -9.87 -9.93
CA ARG A 35 4.53 -10.82 -8.81
C ARG A 35 3.26 -11.62 -8.50
N PHE A 36 2.10 -11.14 -8.95
CA PHE A 36 0.80 -11.77 -8.75
C PHE A 36 0.33 -12.54 -9.98
N ALA A 37 1.14 -12.66 -11.03
CA ALA A 37 0.78 -13.46 -12.20
C ALA A 37 0.75 -14.97 -11.88
N ASP A 38 1.59 -15.41 -10.93
CA ASP A 38 1.76 -16.81 -10.55
C ASP A 38 1.12 -17.09 -9.19
N ILE A 39 -0.18 -16.81 -9.05
CA ILE A 39 -0.91 -17.16 -7.83
C ILE A 39 -1.07 -18.68 -7.77
N ASP A 40 -0.59 -19.27 -6.67
CA ASP A 40 -0.71 -20.70 -6.40
C ASP A 40 -2.17 -21.08 -6.06
N GLU A 41 -2.80 -21.83 -6.95
CA GLU A 41 -4.17 -22.33 -6.79
C GLU A 41 -4.31 -23.26 -5.57
N GLU A 42 -3.27 -24.02 -5.21
CA GLU A 42 -3.30 -24.86 -4.00
C GLU A 42 -3.28 -24.00 -2.74
N ALA A 43 -2.54 -22.89 -2.76
CA ALA A 43 -2.59 -21.90 -1.68
C ALA A 43 -3.97 -21.25 -1.56
N ILE A 44 -4.63 -20.93 -2.67
CA ILE A 44 -6.02 -20.42 -2.66
C ILE A 44 -6.96 -21.44 -2.01
N LYS A 45 -6.90 -22.71 -2.45
CA LYS A 45 -7.76 -23.77 -1.90
C LYS A 45 -7.56 -23.96 -0.40
N ARG A 46 -6.31 -23.95 0.06
CA ARG A 46 -5.97 -24.17 1.46
C ARG A 46 -6.28 -22.98 2.36
N LEU A 47 -6.01 -21.76 1.90
CA LEU A 47 -6.04 -20.55 2.74
C LEU A 47 -7.31 -19.72 2.58
N LEU A 48 -7.86 -19.64 1.37
CA LEU A 48 -8.98 -18.75 1.07
C LEU A 48 -10.33 -19.47 1.07
N TYR A 49 -10.45 -20.63 0.41
CA TYR A 49 -11.74 -21.32 0.26
C TYR A 49 -12.45 -21.70 1.57
N PRO A 50 -11.76 -22.06 2.67
CA PRO A 50 -12.43 -22.30 3.96
C PRO A 50 -13.08 -21.04 4.54
N LEU A 51 -12.65 -19.84 4.14
CA LEU A 51 -13.17 -18.56 4.60
C LEU A 51 -14.33 -18.04 3.73
N LEU A 52 -14.49 -18.59 2.53
CA LEU A 52 -15.55 -18.20 1.60
C LEU A 52 -16.82 -19.01 1.86
N LYS A 53 -17.97 -18.38 1.56
CA LYS A 53 -19.27 -19.07 1.60
C LYS A 53 -19.23 -20.35 0.76
N ALA A 54 -19.97 -21.37 1.19
CA ALA A 54 -20.12 -22.59 0.43
C ALA A 54 -20.59 -22.27 -1.00
N GLY A 55 -19.89 -22.80 -2.00
CA GLY A 55 -20.15 -22.55 -3.43
C GLY A 55 -19.47 -21.33 -4.04
N ASP A 56 -18.89 -20.40 -3.27
CA ASP A 56 -18.08 -19.29 -3.82
C ASP A 56 -16.63 -19.77 -3.99
N ARG A 57 -16.27 -20.21 -5.20
CA ARG A 57 -14.96 -20.82 -5.54
C ARG A 57 -14.37 -20.21 -6.81
N PRO A 58 -14.12 -18.88 -6.85
CA PRO A 58 -13.47 -18.26 -7.99
C PRO A 58 -12.02 -18.70 -8.09
N THR A 59 -11.52 -18.88 -9.30
CA THR A 59 -10.11 -19.16 -9.57
C THR A 59 -9.24 -17.95 -9.24
N GLY A 60 -7.94 -18.19 -9.02
CA GLY A 60 -6.96 -17.12 -8.84
C GLY A 60 -6.95 -16.15 -10.01
N THR A 61 -7.08 -16.67 -11.24
CA THR A 61 -7.18 -15.86 -12.45
C THR A 61 -8.41 -14.94 -12.45
N GLU A 62 -9.59 -15.45 -12.09
CA GLU A 62 -10.81 -14.62 -12.03
C GLU A 62 -10.70 -13.52 -10.96
N MET A 63 -10.18 -13.85 -9.78
CA MET A 63 -9.97 -12.87 -8.72
C MET A 63 -8.93 -11.81 -9.13
N PHE A 64 -7.82 -12.24 -9.74
CA PHE A 64 -6.77 -11.34 -10.16
C PHE A 64 -7.22 -10.42 -11.29
N ALA A 65 -8.05 -10.89 -12.23
CA ALA A 65 -8.63 -10.05 -13.27
C ALA A 65 -9.42 -8.86 -12.69
N VAL A 66 -10.11 -9.05 -11.57
CA VAL A 66 -10.86 -7.99 -10.87
C VAL A 66 -9.92 -7.10 -10.02
N ALA A 67 -8.93 -7.69 -9.35
CA ALA A 67 -8.03 -6.95 -8.45
C ALA A 67 -6.95 -6.14 -9.20
N LYS A 68 -6.52 -6.61 -10.38
CA LYS A 68 -5.45 -6.01 -11.18
C LYS A 68 -5.62 -4.50 -11.42
N PRO A 69 -6.75 -3.98 -11.94
CA PRO A 69 -6.89 -2.54 -12.18
C PRO A 69 -6.81 -1.71 -10.89
N ILE A 70 -7.29 -2.25 -9.76
CA ILE A 70 -7.19 -1.61 -8.44
C ILE A 70 -5.72 -1.55 -8.00
N LEU A 71 -4.99 -2.67 -8.14
CA LEU A 71 -3.57 -2.76 -7.81
C LEU A 71 -2.72 -1.83 -8.68
N GLU A 72 -3.01 -1.73 -9.98
CA GLU A 72 -2.32 -0.82 -10.89
C GLU A 72 -2.49 0.64 -10.46
N GLY A 73 -3.71 1.04 -10.07
CA GLY A 73 -3.97 2.38 -9.55
C GLY A 73 -3.27 2.66 -8.21
N VAL A 74 -3.20 1.66 -7.33
CA VAL A 74 -2.49 1.76 -6.03
C VAL A 74 -0.98 1.84 -6.21
N LEU A 75 -0.42 1.07 -7.13
CA LEU A 75 1.01 1.02 -7.38
C LEU A 75 1.51 2.20 -8.23
N ASP A 76 0.63 3.01 -8.81
CA ASP A 76 0.98 4.28 -9.46
C ASP A 76 1.23 5.42 -8.45
N HIS A 77 2.32 5.31 -7.70
CA HIS A 77 2.73 6.23 -6.65
C HIS A 77 3.40 7.52 -7.14
N ARG A 78 3.37 7.82 -8.46
CA ARG A 78 4.06 8.99 -9.04
C ARG A 78 3.53 10.31 -8.47
N ARG A 79 2.23 10.36 -8.17
CA ARG A 79 1.56 11.56 -7.63
C ARG A 79 1.96 11.84 -6.18
N GLU A 80 2.31 10.80 -5.44
CA GLU A 80 2.69 10.86 -4.03
C GLU A 80 4.22 10.75 -3.81
N ALA A 81 5.02 10.93 -4.88
CA ALA A 81 6.47 10.80 -4.85
C ALA A 81 7.12 11.70 -3.78
N ASN A 82 6.65 12.93 -3.62
CA ASN A 82 7.19 13.86 -2.63
C ASN A 82 7.09 13.33 -1.20
N PHE A 83 5.98 12.65 -0.86
CA PHE A 83 5.83 12.02 0.45
C PHE A 83 6.80 10.84 0.63
N LEU A 84 6.95 10.01 -0.40
CA LEU A 84 7.87 8.87 -0.38
C LEU A 84 9.33 9.33 -0.24
N GLU A 85 9.73 10.40 -0.93
CA GLU A 85 11.06 11.01 -0.79
C GLU A 85 11.27 11.60 0.62
N ALA A 86 10.27 12.29 1.17
CA ALA A 86 10.34 12.80 2.54
C ALA A 86 10.54 11.65 3.55
N MET A 87 9.77 10.57 3.41
CA MET A 87 9.90 9.37 4.24
C MET A 87 11.26 8.69 4.09
N ALA A 88 11.78 8.60 2.86
CA ALA A 88 13.13 8.07 2.57
C ALA A 88 14.25 8.95 3.17
N ALA A 89 13.98 10.24 3.40
CA ALA A 89 14.87 11.15 4.11
C ALA A 89 14.64 11.19 5.64
N GLY A 90 13.77 10.32 6.18
CA GLY A 90 13.46 10.28 7.61
C GLY A 90 12.58 11.43 8.10
N LYS A 91 11.80 12.04 7.20
CA LYS A 91 10.86 13.13 7.46
C LYS A 91 9.43 12.67 7.23
N TYR A 92 8.64 12.61 8.31
CA TYR A 92 7.22 12.30 8.21
C TYR A 92 6.41 13.59 8.02
N GLN A 93 5.81 13.76 6.84
CA GLN A 93 5.04 14.96 6.44
C GLN A 93 3.70 14.55 5.78
N PRO A 94 2.69 14.11 6.55
CA PRO A 94 1.40 13.65 6.01
C PRO A 94 0.63 14.69 5.17
N GLU A 95 0.97 15.96 5.32
CA GLU A 95 0.43 17.11 4.59
C GLU A 95 0.76 17.02 3.09
N LEU A 96 1.85 16.33 2.73
CA LEU A 96 2.20 16.05 1.34
C LEU A 96 1.21 15.09 0.67
N LEU A 97 0.54 14.22 1.44
CA LEU A 97 -0.50 13.32 0.93
C LEU A 97 -1.90 13.95 0.98
N PHE A 98 -2.16 14.74 2.02
CA PHE A 98 -3.49 15.28 2.32
C PHE A 98 -3.46 16.82 2.43
N PRO A 99 -3.06 17.55 1.37
CA PRO A 99 -2.84 18.99 1.44
C PRO A 99 -4.11 19.81 1.70
N LYS A 100 -5.29 19.24 1.40
CA LYS A 100 -6.59 19.89 1.59
C LYS A 100 -7.40 19.32 2.75
N ASP A 101 -6.92 18.27 3.40
CA ASP A 101 -7.66 17.50 4.40
C ASP A 101 -6.98 17.59 5.77
N ALA A 102 -7.05 18.78 6.39
CA ALA A 102 -6.43 19.05 7.69
C ALA A 102 -6.89 18.07 8.79
N ASP A 103 -8.14 17.61 8.73
CA ASP A 103 -8.68 16.63 9.69
C ASP A 103 -7.98 15.27 9.58
N ILE A 104 -7.72 14.80 8.35
CA ILE A 104 -6.98 13.55 8.14
C ILE A 104 -5.56 13.71 8.66
N VAL A 105 -4.89 14.80 8.30
CA VAL A 105 -3.53 15.13 8.77
C VAL A 105 -3.47 15.11 10.29
N ASN A 106 -4.40 15.79 10.97
CA ASN A 106 -4.44 15.86 12.43
C ASN A 106 -4.64 14.51 13.10
N ARG A 107 -5.38 13.59 12.46
CA ARG A 107 -5.56 12.22 12.97
C ARG A 107 -4.30 11.37 12.82
N ILE A 108 -3.55 11.54 11.74
CA ILE A 108 -2.41 10.66 11.41
C ILE A 108 -1.04 11.23 11.78
N ARG A 109 -0.92 12.53 12.08
CA ARG A 109 0.36 13.18 12.43
C ARG A 109 1.09 12.54 13.61
N LEU A 110 0.36 11.92 14.55
CA LEU A 110 0.92 11.23 15.71
C LEU A 110 0.92 9.69 15.58
N HIS A 111 0.74 9.16 14.37
CA HIS A 111 0.65 7.71 14.17
C HIS A 111 1.98 7.02 14.52
N PRO A 112 2.01 6.12 15.54
CA PRO A 112 3.27 5.61 16.09
C PRO A 112 4.17 4.92 15.07
N ALA A 113 3.61 4.07 14.20
CA ALA A 113 4.40 3.33 13.22
C ALA A 113 5.07 4.24 12.17
N LEU A 114 4.45 5.36 11.81
CA LEU A 114 4.96 6.29 10.80
C LEU A 114 6.07 7.16 11.38
N LEU A 115 5.87 7.65 12.61
CA LEU A 115 6.89 8.34 13.38
C LEU A 115 8.12 7.45 13.61
N TRP A 116 7.90 6.22 14.08
CA TRP A 116 8.97 5.25 14.29
C TRP A 116 9.75 4.98 13.00
N LYS A 117 9.06 4.78 11.87
CA LYS A 117 9.72 4.53 10.58
C LYS A 117 10.60 5.71 10.17
N ALA A 118 10.08 6.94 10.24
CA ALA A 118 10.83 8.14 9.89
C ALA A 118 12.06 8.33 10.80
N GLU A 119 11.92 8.08 12.10
CA GLU A 119 13.02 8.11 13.06
C GLU A 119 14.09 7.05 12.73
N ASN A 120 13.67 5.81 12.47
CA ASN A 120 14.57 4.71 12.13
C ASN A 120 15.39 5.04 10.88
N VAL A 121 14.75 5.54 9.82
CA VAL A 121 15.43 5.98 8.60
C VAL A 121 16.44 7.09 8.90
N ARG A 122 16.07 8.08 9.72
CA ARG A 122 16.98 9.17 10.10
C ARG A 122 18.23 8.65 10.82
N GLN A 123 18.05 7.74 11.77
CA GLN A 123 19.17 7.12 12.50
C GLN A 123 20.05 6.27 11.59
N TYR A 124 19.46 5.52 10.67
CA TYR A 124 20.19 4.72 9.68
C TYR A 124 21.07 5.60 8.79
N LEU A 125 20.50 6.68 8.24
CA LEU A 125 21.23 7.63 7.40
C LEU A 125 22.34 8.36 8.18
N ALA A 126 22.12 8.69 9.46
CA ALA A 126 23.14 9.29 10.31
C ALA A 126 24.34 8.35 10.52
N LYS A 127 24.08 7.06 10.75
CA LYS A 127 25.13 6.04 10.89
C LYS A 127 25.94 5.85 9.61
N GLN A 128 25.28 5.86 8.44
CA GLN A 128 25.97 5.72 7.16
C GLN A 128 26.92 6.88 6.84
N LYS A 129 26.59 8.11 7.27
CA LYS A 129 27.46 9.28 7.05
C LYS A 129 28.71 9.31 7.94
N LEU A 130 28.71 8.53 9.01
CA LEU A 130 29.82 8.43 9.98
C LEU A 130 30.77 7.26 9.67
N SER A 131 30.42 6.41 8.70
CA SER A 131 31.24 5.29 8.21
C SER A 131 31.94 5.65 6.91
#